data_AF-A0A1I6LNB2-F1
#
_entry.id   AF-A0A1I6LNB2-F1
#
_cell.length_a   1.000
_cell.length_b   1.000
_cell.length_c   1.000
_cell.angle_alpha   90.00
_cell.angle_beta   90.00
_cell.angle_gamma   90.00
#
_symmetry.space_group_name_H-M   'P 1'
#
loop_
_entity.id
_entity.type
_entity.pdbx_description
1 polymer ?
#
loop_
_entity_poly.entity_id
_entity_poly.type
_entity_poly.pdbx_seq_one_letter_code
_entity_poly.pdbx_strand_id
1 'polypeptide(L)'
;MQTFHWALVPLLFVLNASYGVSQGKPAAPPRTHAVTLGPGKSVPFTPPEADAANRREETVTVRVRALFVDTRQREWTMGEAHDVTDRSFVVRRALRINDRLPGEAADRWVWQPGPWLLVDRVTGRIAVVRLPDFDPVVSDVVWFRDFGAYCGVGGRGGLVAVVAQIGGRKAVAQKQIGSWPQANHFIPVCKAAVWERGPMRVTMQATGGEASTFAVVGTAAIVEEGDGGDEN
;
A
#
# COMPACT_ATOMS: atom_id res chain seq x y z
N MET A 1 -93.63 7.51 -41.03
CA MET A 1 -92.64 6.44 -40.79
C MET A 1 -91.49 7.05 -40.01
N GLN A 2 -91.46 6.84 -38.70
CA GLN A 2 -90.42 7.34 -37.80
C GLN A 2 -89.31 6.29 -37.70
N THR A 3 -88.06 6.67 -37.95
CA THR A 3 -86.88 5.82 -37.83
C THR A 3 -86.27 5.98 -36.44
N PHE A 4 -86.28 4.92 -35.64
CA PHE A 4 -85.56 4.84 -34.37
C PHE A 4 -84.06 4.63 -34.64
N HIS A 5 -83.20 5.45 -34.04
CA HIS A 5 -81.76 5.20 -33.96
C HIS A 5 -81.41 4.63 -32.58
N TRP A 6 -80.80 3.45 -32.58
CA TRP A 6 -80.24 2.81 -31.39
C TRP A 6 -78.82 3.32 -31.17
N ALA A 7 -78.53 3.90 -30.01
CA ALA A 7 -77.19 4.23 -29.58
C ALA A 7 -76.62 3.08 -28.74
N LEU A 8 -75.51 2.48 -29.18
CA LEU A 8 -74.73 1.49 -28.44
C LEU A 8 -73.85 2.21 -27.40
N VAL A 9 -74.03 1.87 -26.12
CA VAL A 9 -73.16 2.31 -25.01
C VAL A 9 -71.97 1.35 -24.92
N PRO A 10 -70.71 1.81 -24.95
CA PRO A 10 -69.57 0.93 -24.72
C PRO A 10 -69.33 0.78 -23.21
N LEU A 11 -69.26 -0.47 -22.76
CA LEU A 11 -68.93 -0.85 -21.38
C LEU A 11 -67.40 -0.69 -21.17
N LEU A 12 -67.00 0.28 -20.36
CA LEU A 12 -65.59 0.49 -19.96
C LEU A 12 -65.23 -0.51 -18.84
N PHE A 13 -64.46 -1.54 -19.18
CA PHE A 13 -63.80 -2.43 -18.20
C PHE A 13 -62.56 -1.72 -17.64
N VAL A 14 -62.60 -1.33 -16.36
CA VAL A 14 -61.44 -0.83 -15.61
C VAL A 14 -60.66 -2.03 -15.06
N LEU A 15 -59.53 -2.37 -15.69
CA LEU A 15 -58.55 -3.30 -15.14
C LEU A 15 -57.74 -2.61 -14.03
N ASN A 16 -57.98 -2.98 -12.77
CA ASN A 16 -57.13 -2.63 -11.64
C ASN A 16 -55.82 -3.43 -11.73
N ALA A 17 -54.75 -2.78 -12.22
CA ALA A 17 -53.40 -3.30 -12.14
C ALA A 17 -52.85 -3.09 -10.73
N SER A 18 -52.91 -4.15 -9.91
CA SER A 18 -52.28 -4.20 -8.59
C SER A 18 -50.76 -4.17 -8.76
N TYR A 19 -50.15 -2.99 -8.65
CA TYR A 19 -48.70 -2.85 -8.52
C TYR A 19 -48.27 -3.45 -7.18
N GLY A 20 -47.83 -4.71 -7.21
CA GLY A 20 -47.16 -5.33 -6.08
C GLY A 20 -45.85 -4.59 -5.80
N VAL A 21 -45.83 -3.78 -4.74
CA VAL A 21 -44.59 -3.26 -4.17
C VAL A 21 -43.76 -4.46 -3.73
N SER A 22 -42.71 -4.76 -4.49
CA SER A 22 -41.69 -5.72 -4.08
C SER A 22 -41.05 -5.20 -2.80
N GLN A 23 -41.45 -5.76 -1.65
CA GLN A 23 -40.80 -5.48 -0.38
C GLN A 23 -39.39 -6.09 -0.46
N GLY A 24 -38.42 -5.25 -0.82
CA GLY A 24 -37.01 -5.62 -0.80
C GLY A 24 -36.62 -6.13 0.58
N LYS A 25 -35.98 -7.31 0.64
CA LYS A 25 -35.46 -7.86 1.90
C LYS A 25 -34.58 -6.80 2.59
N PRO A 26 -34.74 -6.57 3.90
CA PRO A 26 -33.85 -5.68 4.63
C PRO A 26 -32.41 -6.20 4.53
N ALA A 27 -31.47 -5.29 4.28
CA ALA A 27 -30.05 -5.62 4.23
C ALA A 27 -29.61 -6.18 5.59
N ALA A 28 -28.88 -7.30 5.56
CA ALA A 28 -28.31 -7.87 6.77
C ALA A 28 -27.33 -6.86 7.42
N PRO A 29 -27.28 -6.80 8.77
CA PRO A 29 -26.36 -5.89 9.46
C PRO A 29 -24.90 -6.20 9.08
N PRO A 30 -24.03 -5.18 8.99
CA PRO A 30 -22.65 -5.37 8.61
C PRO A 30 -21.95 -6.28 9.63
N ARG A 31 -21.30 -7.34 9.13
CA ARG A 31 -20.51 -8.25 9.98
C ARG A 31 -19.25 -7.52 10.40
N THR A 32 -19.01 -7.47 11.71
CA THR A 32 -17.75 -6.97 12.25
C THR A 32 -16.74 -8.09 12.24
N HIS A 33 -15.54 -7.81 11.74
CA HIS A 33 -14.46 -8.76 11.65
C HIS A 33 -13.44 -8.55 12.78
N ALA A 34 -12.77 -9.62 13.19
CA ALA A 34 -11.64 -9.56 14.11
C ALA A 34 -10.33 -9.66 13.32
N VAL A 35 -9.56 -8.58 13.29
CA VAL A 35 -8.24 -8.51 12.64
C VAL A 35 -7.12 -8.59 13.67
N THR A 36 -6.22 -9.56 13.52
CA THR A 36 -5.10 -9.75 14.46
C THR A 36 -3.80 -10.10 13.74
N LEU A 37 -2.68 -9.66 14.30
CA LEU A 37 -1.33 -10.10 13.92
C LEU A 37 -0.90 -11.20 14.88
N GLY A 38 -0.49 -12.33 14.33
CA GLY A 38 0.04 -13.46 15.08
C GLY A 38 1.41 -13.18 15.73
N PRO A 39 1.94 -14.16 16.46
CA PRO A 39 3.27 -14.06 17.03
C PRO A 39 4.31 -13.91 15.92
N GLY A 40 5.32 -13.06 16.15
CA GLY A 40 6.39 -12.84 15.19
C GLY A 40 7.43 -13.93 15.23
N LYS A 41 7.80 -14.44 14.06
CA LYS A 41 8.87 -15.39 13.84
C LYS A 41 10.02 -14.71 13.10
N SER A 42 11.24 -14.91 13.60
CA SER A 42 12.45 -14.49 12.90
C SER A 42 12.77 -15.47 11.76
N VAL A 43 12.97 -14.96 10.56
CA VAL A 43 13.33 -15.74 9.37
C VAL A 43 14.54 -15.11 8.68
N PRO A 44 15.44 -15.92 8.08
CA PRO A 44 16.50 -15.40 7.24
C PRO A 44 15.92 -14.80 5.96
N PHE A 45 16.39 -13.60 5.63
CA PHE A 45 16.16 -12.93 4.37
C PHE A 45 17.51 -12.69 3.70
N THR A 46 17.69 -13.25 2.51
CA THR A 46 18.84 -12.96 1.66
C THR A 46 18.38 -12.01 0.56
N PRO A 47 18.96 -10.81 0.43
CA PRO A 47 18.71 -9.96 -0.71
C PRO A 47 19.02 -10.69 -2.03
N PRO A 48 18.26 -10.44 -3.12
CA PRO A 48 18.44 -11.15 -4.38
C PRO A 48 19.82 -10.90 -5.02
N GLU A 49 20.48 -9.80 -4.66
CA GLU A 49 21.80 -9.42 -5.17
C GLU A 49 22.96 -10.08 -4.43
N ALA A 50 22.69 -10.85 -3.38
CA ALA A 50 23.74 -11.47 -2.59
C ALA A 50 24.48 -12.55 -3.39
N ASP A 51 25.79 -12.37 -3.49
CA ASP A 51 26.67 -13.30 -4.18
C ASP A 51 26.58 -14.70 -3.57
N ALA A 52 26.61 -15.73 -4.41
CA ALA A 52 26.53 -17.12 -3.96
C ALA A 52 27.62 -17.49 -2.95
N ALA A 53 28.78 -16.82 -3.03
CA ALA A 53 29.90 -16.98 -2.10
C ALA A 53 29.66 -16.33 -0.72
N ASN A 54 29.00 -15.16 -0.68
CA ASN A 54 28.84 -14.34 0.53
C ASN A 54 27.40 -14.34 1.10
N ARG A 55 26.50 -15.12 0.50
CA ARG A 55 25.08 -15.27 0.85
C ARG A 55 24.80 -15.37 2.36
N ARG A 56 25.66 -16.04 3.12
CA ARG A 56 25.48 -16.22 4.57
C ARG A 56 25.73 -14.94 5.37
N GLU A 57 26.68 -14.12 4.92
CA GLU A 57 27.08 -12.87 5.59
C GLU A 57 26.06 -11.75 5.29
N GLU A 58 25.45 -11.79 4.12
CA GLU A 58 24.42 -10.82 3.69
C GLU A 58 22.99 -11.21 4.10
N THR A 59 22.83 -12.36 4.77
CA THR A 59 21.52 -12.79 5.26
C THR A 59 21.13 -12.00 6.51
N VAL A 60 20.07 -11.21 6.39
CA VAL A 60 19.50 -10.43 7.49
C VAL A 60 18.36 -11.20 8.14
N THR A 61 18.23 -11.11 9.47
CA THR A 61 17.07 -11.69 10.17
C THR A 61 15.90 -10.72 10.14
N VAL A 62 14.76 -11.17 9.63
CA VAL A 62 13.55 -10.35 9.54
C VAL A 62 12.40 -11.00 10.30
N ARG A 63 11.58 -10.18 10.97
CA ARG A 63 10.41 -10.63 11.72
C ARG A 63 9.19 -10.72 10.81
N VAL A 64 8.62 -11.91 10.69
CA VAL A 64 7.42 -12.21 9.90
C VAL A 64 6.27 -12.66 10.81
N ARG A 65 5.06 -12.18 10.54
CA ARG A 65 3.83 -12.45 11.31
C ARG A 65 2.69 -12.81 10.38
N ALA A 66 1.82 -13.73 10.77
CA ALA A 66 0.58 -14.00 10.06
C ALA A 66 -0.45 -12.91 10.37
N LEU A 67 -1.16 -12.43 9.35
CA LEU A 67 -2.32 -11.55 9.48
C LEU A 67 -3.58 -12.40 9.38
N PHE A 68 -4.41 -12.36 10.43
CA PHE A 68 -5.66 -13.11 10.53
C PHE A 68 -6.87 -12.19 10.41
N VAL A 69 -7.93 -12.70 9.76
CA VAL A 69 -9.28 -12.14 9.75
C VAL A 69 -10.24 -13.24 10.17
N ASP A 70 -10.92 -13.07 11.30
CA ASP A 70 -11.82 -14.05 11.93
C ASP A 70 -11.18 -15.44 12.06
N THR A 71 -9.96 -15.49 12.58
CA THR A 71 -9.14 -16.73 12.74
C THR A 71 -8.58 -17.34 11.46
N ARG A 72 -8.95 -16.83 10.27
CA ARG A 72 -8.36 -17.28 9.00
C ARG A 72 -7.12 -16.47 8.67
N GLN A 73 -5.99 -17.14 8.48
CA GLN A 73 -4.79 -16.51 7.96
C GLN A 73 -5.06 -16.00 6.55
N ARG A 74 -4.84 -14.70 6.33
CA ARG A 74 -5.05 -14.05 5.03
C ARG A 74 -3.74 -13.70 4.35
N GLU A 75 -2.79 -13.17 5.10
CA GLU A 75 -1.51 -12.73 4.57
C GLU A 75 -0.37 -13.04 5.54
N TRP A 76 0.85 -13.03 5.01
CA TRP A 76 2.04 -12.88 5.82
C TRP A 76 2.50 -11.44 5.77
N THR A 77 3.04 -10.95 6.87
CA THR A 77 3.44 -9.56 7.06
C THR A 77 4.84 -9.48 7.64
N MET A 78 5.51 -8.36 7.41
CA MET A 78 6.88 -8.08 7.79
C MET A 78 6.94 -6.74 8.54
N GLY A 79 7.82 -6.67 9.54
CA GLY A 79 8.03 -5.45 10.32
C GLY A 79 6.87 -5.15 11.26
N GLU A 80 6.80 -3.88 11.68
CA GLU A 80 5.77 -3.39 12.59
C GLU A 80 4.63 -2.70 11.81
N ALA A 81 3.43 -2.76 12.37
CA ALA A 81 2.26 -2.08 11.81
C ALA A 81 2.26 -0.61 12.21
N HIS A 82 1.79 0.25 11.30
CA HIS A 82 1.58 1.67 11.56
C HIS A 82 0.09 1.97 11.53
N ASP A 83 -0.48 2.41 12.66
CA ASP A 83 -1.88 2.82 12.73
C ASP A 83 -2.08 4.16 12.00
N VAL A 84 -2.93 4.14 10.97
CA VAL A 84 -3.30 5.34 10.19
C VAL A 84 -4.50 6.00 10.86
N THR A 85 -5.46 5.19 11.30
CA THR A 85 -6.63 5.59 12.08
C THR A 85 -6.86 4.59 13.21
N ASP A 86 -7.84 4.84 14.06
CA ASP A 86 -8.34 3.88 15.05
C ASP A 86 -8.82 2.55 14.42
N ARG A 87 -9.26 2.61 13.17
CA ARG A 87 -9.87 1.49 12.44
C ARG A 87 -9.00 0.93 11.33
N SER A 88 -7.87 1.55 11.01
CA SER A 88 -7.01 1.10 9.92
C SER A 88 -5.53 1.26 10.22
N PHE A 89 -4.75 0.30 9.72
CA PHE A 89 -3.31 0.33 9.81
C PHE A 89 -2.68 -0.11 8.50
N VAL A 90 -1.44 0.29 8.29
CA VAL A 90 -0.61 -0.22 7.20
C VAL A 90 0.46 -1.17 7.73
N VAL A 91 0.75 -2.20 6.95
CA VAL A 91 1.78 -3.19 7.28
C VAL A 91 2.41 -3.71 5.99
N ARG A 92 3.70 -4.02 6.03
CA ARG A 92 4.42 -4.55 4.87
C ARG A 92 4.04 -6.01 4.65
N ARG A 93 3.68 -6.40 3.43
CA ARG A 93 3.44 -7.82 3.09
C ARG A 93 4.75 -8.58 3.10
N ALA A 94 4.74 -9.82 3.57
CA ALA A 94 5.81 -10.78 3.38
C ALA A 94 5.37 -11.82 2.36
N LEU A 95 6.17 -12.07 1.33
CA LEU A 95 5.90 -13.05 0.30
C LEU A 95 6.81 -14.26 0.52
N ARG A 96 6.24 -15.47 0.42
CA ARG A 96 7.01 -16.71 0.40
C ARG A 96 7.01 -17.23 -1.03
N ILE A 97 8.14 -17.08 -1.71
CA ILE A 97 8.26 -17.32 -3.15
C ILE A 97 9.16 -18.55 -3.38
N ASN A 98 8.83 -19.33 -4.40
CA ASN A 98 9.67 -20.43 -4.86
C ASN A 98 10.72 -19.87 -5.84
N ASP A 99 11.96 -19.78 -5.37
CA ASP A 99 13.15 -19.28 -6.06
C ASP A 99 13.90 -20.41 -6.78
N ARG A 100 13.19 -21.48 -7.17
CA ARG A 100 13.79 -22.57 -7.95
C ARG A 100 13.99 -22.15 -9.40
N LEU A 101 15.14 -22.47 -9.97
CA LEU A 101 15.36 -22.31 -11.41
C LEU A 101 14.65 -23.42 -12.20
N PRO A 102 14.26 -23.15 -13.46
CA PRO A 102 13.80 -24.21 -14.35
C PRO A 102 14.86 -25.32 -14.47
N GLY A 103 14.49 -26.56 -14.10
CA GLY A 103 15.38 -27.74 -14.14
C GLY A 103 15.91 -28.19 -12.78
N GLU A 104 15.74 -27.41 -11.72
CA GLU A 104 16.08 -27.84 -10.36
C GLU A 104 15.03 -28.82 -9.81
N ALA A 105 15.50 -29.90 -9.18
CA ALA A 105 14.64 -30.98 -8.68
C ALA A 105 13.95 -30.65 -7.35
N ALA A 106 14.49 -29.71 -6.56
CA ALA A 106 14.00 -29.36 -5.24
C ALA A 106 13.42 -27.94 -5.20
N ASP A 107 12.31 -27.77 -4.47
CA ASP A 107 11.75 -26.45 -4.21
C ASP A 107 12.68 -25.62 -3.32
N ARG A 108 12.78 -24.32 -3.63
CA ARG A 108 13.59 -23.37 -2.86
C ARG A 108 12.72 -22.21 -2.41
N TRP A 109 12.22 -22.28 -1.18
CA TRP A 109 11.34 -21.24 -0.64
C TRP A 109 12.14 -20.12 0.04
N VAL A 110 11.96 -18.89 -0.44
CA VAL A 110 12.56 -17.68 0.14
C VAL A 110 11.47 -16.72 0.61
N TRP A 111 11.77 -15.96 1.67
CA TRP A 111 10.95 -14.83 2.07
C TRP A 111 11.42 -13.59 1.33
N GLN A 112 10.50 -12.76 0.86
CA GLN A 112 10.81 -11.48 0.25
C GLN A 112 9.83 -10.41 0.75
N PRO A 113 10.27 -9.15 0.92
CA PRO A 113 9.36 -8.07 1.19
C PRO A 113 8.45 -7.84 -0.01
N GLY A 114 7.17 -7.64 0.25
CA GLY A 114 6.15 -7.33 -0.75
C GLY A 114 5.66 -5.89 -0.64
N PRO A 115 4.56 -5.56 -1.34
CA PRO A 115 3.95 -4.23 -1.26
C PRO A 115 3.35 -3.98 0.13
N TRP A 116 3.10 -2.71 0.44
CA TRP A 116 2.37 -2.33 1.65
C TRP A 116 0.89 -2.65 1.54
N LEU A 117 0.29 -3.05 2.65
CA LEU A 117 -1.13 -3.36 2.78
C LEU A 117 -1.79 -2.32 3.68
N LEU A 118 -2.97 -1.82 3.28
CA LEU A 118 -3.90 -1.12 4.15
C LEU A 118 -4.93 -2.14 4.64
N VAL A 119 -5.08 -2.22 5.95
CA VAL A 119 -5.96 -3.18 6.61
C VAL A 119 -7.01 -2.41 7.40
N ASP A 120 -8.28 -2.72 7.16
CA ASP A 120 -9.42 -2.22 7.94
C ASP A 120 -9.78 -3.26 9.00
N ARG A 121 -9.71 -2.83 10.27
CA ARG A 121 -9.95 -3.66 11.45
C ARG A 121 -11.42 -4.06 11.61
N VAL A 122 -12.36 -3.24 11.11
CA VAL A 122 -13.80 -3.45 11.27
C VAL A 122 -14.35 -4.31 10.14
N THR A 123 -13.98 -4.00 8.89
CA THR A 123 -14.49 -4.72 7.71
C THR A 123 -13.64 -5.94 7.36
N GLY A 124 -12.46 -6.09 7.97
CA GLY A 124 -11.51 -7.15 7.62
C GLY A 124 -10.93 -7.01 6.22
N ARG A 125 -11.14 -5.85 5.57
CA ARG A 125 -10.68 -5.60 4.21
C ARG A 125 -9.18 -5.38 4.20
N ILE A 126 -8.50 -6.09 3.31
CA ILE A 126 -7.07 -5.94 3.05
C ILE A 126 -6.93 -5.43 1.62
N ALA A 127 -6.23 -4.31 1.43
CA ALA A 127 -5.98 -3.71 0.13
C ALA A 127 -4.50 -3.37 -0.03
N VAL A 128 -3.97 -3.52 -1.24
CA VAL A 128 -2.60 -3.07 -1.55
C VAL A 128 -2.56 -1.54 -1.60
N VAL A 129 -1.61 -0.93 -0.89
CA VAL A 129 -1.34 0.50 -0.99
C VAL A 129 -0.59 0.77 -2.28
N ARG A 130 -1.11 1.69 -3.08
CA ARG A 130 -0.44 2.13 -4.31
C ARG A 130 0.57 3.21 -3.96
N LEU A 131 1.85 2.87 -4.10
CA LEU A 131 2.97 3.77 -3.86
C LEU A 131 3.70 4.02 -5.20
N PRO A 132 3.73 5.25 -5.71
CA PRO A 132 4.44 5.60 -6.95
C PRO A 132 5.92 5.23 -6.88
N ASP A 133 6.47 4.63 -7.93
CA ASP A 133 7.89 4.28 -8.06
C ASP A 133 8.47 3.41 -6.93
N PHE A 134 7.62 2.82 -6.08
CA PHE A 134 8.05 2.01 -4.94
C PHE A 134 8.48 0.61 -5.40
N ASP A 135 9.71 0.26 -5.05
CA ASP A 135 10.23 -1.09 -5.22
C ASP A 135 10.43 -1.74 -3.83
N PRO A 136 9.67 -2.80 -3.49
CA PRO A 136 9.74 -3.44 -2.19
C PRO A 136 11.05 -4.19 -1.93
N VAL A 137 11.89 -4.43 -2.93
CA VAL A 137 13.17 -5.12 -2.74
C VAL A 137 14.23 -4.15 -2.21
N VAL A 138 14.27 -2.93 -2.75
CA VAL A 138 15.35 -1.96 -2.49
C VAL A 138 14.93 -0.79 -1.60
N SER A 139 13.62 -0.66 -1.34
CA SER A 139 13.04 0.47 -0.61
C SER A 139 12.34 0.05 0.67
N ASP A 140 12.27 0.95 1.64
CA ASP A 140 11.40 0.83 2.81
C ASP A 140 10.65 2.14 3.05
N VAL A 141 9.46 2.06 3.65
CA VAL A 141 8.58 3.21 3.85
C VAL A 141 8.53 3.57 5.33
N VAL A 142 8.82 4.83 5.63
CA VAL A 142 8.59 5.40 6.95
C VAL A 142 7.28 6.16 6.93
N TRP A 143 6.35 5.73 7.79
CA TRP A 143 5.01 6.27 7.86
C TRP A 143 4.86 7.35 8.93
N PHE A 144 4.07 8.37 8.61
CA PHE A 144 3.54 9.35 9.55
C PHE A 144 2.11 9.70 9.17
N ARG A 145 1.16 9.47 10.07
CA ARG A 145 -0.29 9.58 9.76
C ARG A 145 -0.64 8.72 8.55
N ASP A 146 -1.18 9.31 7.49
CA ASP A 146 -1.53 8.71 6.21
C ASP A 146 -0.48 8.96 5.12
N PHE A 147 0.69 9.51 5.48
CA PHE A 147 1.81 9.76 4.56
C PHE A 147 2.91 8.72 4.74
N GLY A 148 3.47 8.28 3.61
CA GLY A 148 4.65 7.43 3.54
C GLY A 148 5.77 8.17 2.84
N ALA A 149 6.97 8.14 3.42
CA ALA A 149 8.19 8.65 2.81
C ALA A 149 9.17 7.51 2.55
N TYR A 150 9.69 7.46 1.33
CA TYR A 150 10.57 6.39 0.86
C TYR A 150 11.38 6.86 -0.34
N CYS A 151 12.40 6.09 -0.69
CA CYS A 151 13.06 6.22 -1.98
C CYS A 151 12.47 5.22 -2.97
N GLY A 152 12.26 5.65 -4.20
CA GLY A 152 11.76 4.82 -5.29
C GLY A 152 12.71 4.82 -6.48
N VAL A 153 12.42 3.96 -7.45
CA VAL A 153 13.14 3.87 -8.72
C VAL A 153 12.30 4.56 -9.79
N GLY A 154 12.70 5.77 -10.16
CA GLY A 154 12.00 6.55 -11.17
C GLY A 154 12.16 5.94 -12.57
N GLY A 155 11.10 5.98 -13.38
CA GLY A 155 11.04 5.35 -14.70
C GLY A 155 12.06 5.83 -15.75
N ARG A 156 12.89 6.84 -15.46
CA ARG A 156 14.00 7.31 -16.31
C ARG A 156 15.39 6.86 -15.83
N GLY A 157 15.47 5.94 -14.86
CA GLY A 157 16.76 5.44 -14.33
C GLY A 157 17.34 6.33 -13.23
N GLY A 158 16.49 6.94 -12.40
CA GLY A 158 16.92 7.78 -11.27
C GLY A 158 16.40 7.25 -9.94
N LEU A 159 17.20 7.42 -8.88
CA LEU A 159 16.73 7.25 -7.51
C LEU A 159 15.94 8.50 -7.13
N VAL A 160 14.70 8.32 -6.68
CA VAL A 160 13.80 9.43 -6.34
C VAL A 160 13.38 9.36 -4.87
N ALA A 161 13.43 10.48 -4.16
CA ALA A 161 12.78 10.63 -2.87
C ALA A 161 11.30 10.93 -3.10
N VAL A 162 10.41 10.16 -2.47
CA VAL A 162 8.97 10.21 -2.70
C VAL A 162 8.24 10.37 -1.37
N VAL A 163 7.34 11.34 -1.34
CA VAL A 163 6.31 11.47 -0.29
C VAL A 163 4.98 11.11 -0.94
N ALA A 164 4.32 10.05 -0.46
CA ALA A 164 3.03 9.61 -0.94
C ALA A 164 1.98 9.67 0.17
N GLN A 165 0.72 9.89 -0.20
CA GLN A 165 -0.42 9.82 0.71
C GLN A 165 -1.26 8.58 0.37
N ILE A 166 -1.76 7.88 1.37
CA ILE A 166 -2.66 6.74 1.19
C ILE A 166 -3.91 7.21 0.42
N GLY A 167 -4.28 6.44 -0.62
CA GLY A 167 -5.41 6.79 -1.50
C GLY A 167 -5.06 7.81 -2.59
N GLY A 168 -3.89 8.44 -2.52
CA GLY A 168 -3.35 9.28 -3.59
C GLY A 168 -2.99 8.45 -4.82
N ARG A 169 -3.33 8.97 -6.02
CA ARG A 169 -2.90 8.36 -7.30
C ARG A 169 -1.49 8.77 -7.72
N LYS A 170 -1.01 9.90 -7.20
CA LYS A 170 0.30 10.50 -7.49
C LYS A 170 1.02 10.77 -6.19
N ALA A 171 2.34 10.93 -6.27
CA ALA A 171 3.13 11.40 -5.15
C ALA A 171 2.70 12.82 -4.76
N VAL A 172 2.76 13.11 -3.47
CA VAL A 172 2.56 14.45 -2.88
C VAL A 172 3.78 15.32 -3.19
N ALA A 173 4.97 14.74 -3.09
CA ALA A 173 6.21 15.30 -3.62
C ALA A 173 7.14 14.20 -4.11
N GLN A 174 7.97 14.56 -5.09
CA GLN A 174 8.97 13.68 -5.68
C GLN A 174 10.18 14.50 -6.11
N LYS A 175 11.39 14.08 -5.71
CA LYS A 175 12.66 14.71 -6.11
C LYS A 175 13.64 13.63 -6.54
N GLN A 176 14.33 13.82 -7.66
CA GLN A 176 15.46 12.96 -8.00
C GLN A 176 16.64 13.27 -7.07
N ILE A 177 17.17 12.25 -6.40
CA ILE A 177 18.25 12.36 -5.40
C ILE A 177 19.50 11.58 -5.81
N GLY A 178 19.46 10.86 -6.94
CA GLY A 178 20.62 10.13 -7.47
C GLY A 178 20.32 9.42 -8.78
N SER A 179 21.35 8.77 -9.33
CA SER A 179 21.22 7.82 -10.44
C SER A 179 20.79 6.43 -9.94
N TRP A 180 20.14 5.65 -10.80
CA TRP A 180 19.83 4.24 -10.56
C TRP A 180 20.09 3.39 -11.81
N PRO A 181 20.74 2.22 -11.72
CA PRO A 181 21.20 1.53 -10.51
C PRO A 181 22.47 2.16 -9.90
N GLN A 182 22.62 2.04 -8.59
CA GLN A 182 23.83 2.44 -7.87
C GLN A 182 24.75 1.22 -7.67
N ALA A 183 26.05 1.37 -7.93
CA ALA A 183 27.04 0.32 -7.66
C ALA A 183 27.18 0.12 -6.15
N ASN A 184 27.16 -1.14 -5.68
CA ASN A 184 27.27 -1.51 -4.26
C ASN A 184 26.24 -0.80 -3.37
N HIS A 185 24.98 -0.73 -3.81
CA HIS A 185 23.95 -0.10 -3.00
C HIS A 185 23.62 -0.96 -1.79
N PHE A 186 23.40 -0.30 -0.66
CA PHE A 186 22.85 -0.96 0.52
C PHE A 186 21.34 -1.14 0.32
N ILE A 187 20.77 -2.20 0.89
CA ILE A 187 19.33 -2.39 0.97
C ILE A 187 18.92 -2.16 2.43
N PRO A 188 18.07 -1.15 2.73
CA PRO A 188 17.44 -0.21 1.81
C PRO A 188 18.41 0.85 1.26
N VAL A 189 18.13 1.36 0.04
CA VAL A 189 18.98 2.31 -0.69
C VAL A 189 19.07 3.67 0.00
N CYS A 190 18.05 4.01 0.80
CA CYS A 190 18.01 5.23 1.59
C CYS A 190 18.04 4.94 3.08
N LYS A 191 18.60 5.89 3.82
CA LYS A 191 18.41 5.95 5.27
C LYS A 191 16.92 6.11 5.58
N ALA A 192 16.51 5.61 6.73
CA ALA A 192 15.14 5.80 7.22
C ALA A 192 14.80 7.29 7.23
N ALA A 193 13.69 7.65 6.60
CA ALA A 193 13.22 9.03 6.57
C ALA A 193 12.87 9.52 7.99
N VAL A 194 13.10 10.81 8.25
CA VAL A 194 12.85 11.42 9.55
C VAL A 194 11.69 12.39 9.43
N TRP A 195 10.60 12.11 10.17
CA TRP A 195 9.40 12.95 10.20
C TRP A 195 9.43 13.92 11.37
N GLU A 196 9.07 15.17 11.10
CA GLU A 196 8.86 16.23 12.09
C GLU A 196 7.38 16.64 12.11
N ARG A 197 6.83 16.88 13.31
CA ARG A 197 5.40 17.13 13.49
C ARG A 197 5.01 18.60 13.27
N GLY A 198 5.89 19.55 13.59
CA GLY A 198 5.58 20.98 13.59
C GLY A 198 6.78 21.84 13.20
N PRO A 199 6.80 22.42 11.98
CA PRO A 199 5.90 22.15 10.85
C PRO A 199 6.01 20.70 10.36
N MET A 200 4.99 20.20 9.65
CA MET A 200 5.02 18.83 9.12
C MET A 200 6.07 18.71 8.02
N ARG A 201 7.18 18.05 8.33
CA ARG A 201 8.32 17.91 7.42
C ARG A 201 8.83 16.48 7.38
N VAL A 202 9.45 16.11 6.28
CA VAL A 202 10.20 14.86 6.19
C VAL A 202 11.53 15.06 5.50
N THR A 203 12.57 14.50 6.11
CA THR A 203 13.94 14.52 5.61
C THR A 203 14.29 13.13 5.10
N MET A 204 14.74 13.05 3.85
CA MET A 204 15.14 11.82 3.17
C MET A 204 16.57 11.94 2.64
N GLN A 205 17.35 10.86 2.70
CA GLN A 205 18.74 10.86 2.28
C GLN A 205 19.08 9.53 1.60
N ALA A 206 19.60 9.60 0.37
CA ALA A 206 20.26 8.45 -0.26
C ALA A 206 21.44 8.01 0.59
N THR A 207 21.74 6.71 0.64
CA THR A 207 22.91 6.24 1.39
C THR A 207 24.18 6.84 0.79
N GLY A 208 24.84 7.73 1.54
CA GLY A 208 26.02 8.48 1.08
C GLY A 208 25.72 9.75 0.26
N GLY A 209 24.46 10.11 0.04
CA GLY A 209 24.05 11.33 -0.68
C GLY A 209 23.67 12.50 0.24
N GLU A 210 23.21 13.60 -0.34
CA GLU A 210 22.71 14.76 0.39
C GLU A 210 21.29 14.52 0.93
N ALA A 211 20.96 15.15 2.06
CA ALA A 211 19.61 15.12 2.60
C ALA A 211 18.70 16.08 1.84
N SER A 212 17.45 15.69 1.62
CA SER A 212 16.41 16.52 1.02
C SER A 212 15.21 16.58 1.96
N THR A 213 14.75 17.79 2.26
CA THR A 213 13.63 18.04 3.18
C THR A 213 12.39 18.47 2.41
N PHE A 214 11.24 17.94 2.80
CA PHE A 214 9.95 18.24 2.19
C PHE A 214 9.01 18.77 3.27
N ALA A 215 8.50 19.99 3.09
CA ALA A 215 7.45 20.55 3.92
C ALA A 215 6.09 20.13 3.37
N VAL A 216 5.34 19.33 4.12
CA VAL A 216 4.04 18.80 3.70
C VAL A 216 2.93 19.71 4.23
N VAL A 217 2.13 20.28 3.31
CA VAL A 217 1.03 21.20 3.59
C VAL A 217 -0.25 20.67 2.95
N GLY A 218 -1.13 20.09 3.77
CA GLY A 218 -2.35 19.45 3.26
C GLY A 218 -2.03 18.25 2.37
N THR A 219 -2.51 18.26 1.13
CA THR A 219 -2.24 17.22 0.12
C THR A 219 -1.11 17.59 -0.85
N ALA A 220 -0.37 18.66 -0.57
CA ALA A 220 0.78 19.10 -1.35
C ALA A 220 2.04 19.09 -0.47
N ALA A 221 3.21 19.02 -1.07
CA ALA A 221 4.46 19.24 -0.36
C ALA A 221 5.41 20.11 -1.18
N ILE A 222 6.13 20.98 -0.48
CA ILE A 222 7.12 21.89 -1.02
C ILE A 222 8.49 21.29 -0.72
N VAL A 223 9.33 21.20 -1.74
CA VAL A 223 10.74 20.80 -1.57
C VAL A 223 11.50 21.99 -1.01
N GLU A 224 12.11 21.82 0.16
CA GLU A 224 13.05 22.79 0.69
C GLU A 224 14.43 22.40 0.15
N GLU A 225 14.91 23.14 -0.85
CA GLU A 225 16.31 23.07 -1.26
C GLU A 225 17.12 23.78 -0.18
N GLY A 226 18.08 23.07 0.41
CA GLY A 226 19.06 23.69 1.27
C GLY A 226 19.86 24.65 0.41
N ASP A 227 19.65 25.95 0.62
CA ASP A 227 20.54 26.98 0.11
C ASP A 227 21.88 26.77 0.83
N GLY A 228 22.75 25.97 0.22
CA GLY A 228 24.14 25.86 0.60
C GLY A 228 24.79 27.19 0.29
N GLY A 229 24.60 28.16 1.21
CA GLY A 229 25.19 29.47 1.12
C GLY A 229 26.68 29.36 0.93
N ASP A 230 27.15 29.82 -0.23
CA ASP A 230 28.52 30.21 -0.47
C ASP A 230 28.93 31.25 0.60
N GLU A 231 29.74 30.82 1.57
CA GLU A 231 30.61 31.71 2.36
C GLU A 231 31.75 30.87 2.94
N ASN A 232 32.84 30.71 2.17
CA ASN A 232 34.19 31.25 2.48
C ASN A 232 35.26 30.68 1.52
#